data_AF-A0A9W9PQE0-F1
#
_entry.id   AF-A0A9W9PQE0-F1
#
_cell.length_a   1.000
_cell.length_b   1.000
_cell.length_c   1.000
_cell.angle_alpha   90.00
_cell.angle_beta   90.00
_cell.angle_gamma   90.00
#
_symmetry.space_group_name_H-M   'P 1'
#
loop_
_entity.id
_entity.type
_entity.pdbx_description
1 polymer ?
#
loop_
_entity_poly.entity_id
_entity_poly.type
_entity_poly.pdbx_seq_one_letter_code
_entity_poly.pdbx_strand_id
1 'polypeptide(L)'
;MSCLVAMTMTMTSREHFYAQLQTLEEELPGNRMRWYLSVFPCLAALNQVDEIVDLYPILLQKYVDEAQHRQVTRQIRESLTKAVGVIGAAKTGNALRALAGVVPPYLHDQLNYRENDSPEVASKRGREFFKKIYLLDPDVDPNPTREAGPDYDFIVLELLYGRVFSFTEVLDILESEQVMVSALIGIDCVEQVRFHMIGLLRNGARRDEVDFIRQISALVVDTIGVKESRKIPTVPEL
;
A
#
# COMPACT_ATOMS: atom_id res chain seq x y z
N MET A 1 6.73 -29.66 12.09
CA MET A 1 5.96 -29.30 10.88
C MET A 1 4.50 -29.16 11.29
N SER A 2 4.08 -27.97 11.72
CA SER A 2 2.66 -27.70 11.96
C SER A 2 2.13 -27.00 10.71
N CYS A 3 1.32 -27.72 9.94
CA CYS A 3 0.61 -27.16 8.80
C CYS A 3 -0.44 -26.19 9.37
N LEU A 4 -0.17 -24.89 9.28
CA LEU A 4 -1.15 -23.85 9.59
C LEU A 4 -2.21 -23.90 8.50
N VAL A 5 -3.31 -24.59 8.80
CA VAL A 5 -4.54 -24.53 8.00
C VAL A 5 -5.00 -23.07 8.04
N ALA A 6 -4.86 -22.36 6.93
CA ALA A 6 -5.49 -21.07 6.74
C ALA A 6 -7.01 -21.30 6.89
N MET A 7 -7.63 -20.63 7.87
CA MET A 7 -9.08 -20.69 8.03
C MET A 7 -9.71 -20.00 6.83
N THR A 8 -10.34 -20.77 5.94
CA THR A 8 -11.01 -20.21 4.77
C THR A 8 -12.28 -19.50 5.24
N MET A 9 -12.40 -18.21 4.95
CA MET A 9 -13.60 -17.44 5.24
C MET A 9 -14.75 -17.91 4.33
N THR A 10 -15.96 -17.97 4.87
CA THR A 10 -17.17 -18.17 4.04
C THR A 10 -17.51 -16.88 3.30
N MET A 11 -18.22 -16.98 2.16
CA MET A 11 -18.67 -15.79 1.40
C MET A 11 -19.40 -14.77 2.28
N THR A 12 -20.34 -15.23 3.12
CA THR A 12 -21.08 -14.36 4.05
C THR A 12 -20.15 -13.66 5.05
N SER A 13 -19.12 -14.35 5.55
CA SER A 13 -18.14 -13.73 6.46
C SER A 13 -17.26 -12.70 5.76
N ARG A 14 -16.93 -12.89 4.48
CA ARG A 14 -16.16 -11.91 3.69
C ARG A 14 -16.96 -10.65 3.40
N GLU A 15 -18.21 -10.80 2.98
CA GLU A 15 -19.07 -9.63 2.72
C GLU A 15 -19.29 -8.80 3.99
N HIS A 16 -19.46 -9.45 5.14
CA HIS A 16 -19.54 -8.75 6.42
C HIS A 16 -18.24 -7.98 6.75
N PHE A 17 -17.09 -8.63 6.54
CA PHE A 17 -15.79 -8.00 6.74
C PHE A 17 -15.59 -6.78 5.81
N TYR A 18 -15.93 -6.89 4.52
CA TYR A 18 -15.83 -5.77 3.58
C TYR A 18 -16.81 -4.64 3.91
N ALA A 19 -18.02 -4.97 4.38
CA ALA A 19 -18.96 -3.97 4.86
C ALA A 19 -18.40 -3.21 6.07
N GLN A 20 -17.75 -3.90 7.01
CA GLN A 20 -17.09 -3.25 8.15
C GLN A 20 -15.99 -2.28 7.70
N LEU A 21 -15.18 -2.65 6.71
CA LEU A 21 -14.14 -1.78 6.13
C LEU A 21 -14.75 -0.53 5.48
N GLN A 22 -15.84 -0.69 4.72
CA GLN A 22 -16.58 0.43 4.12
C GLN A 22 -17.17 1.36 5.18
N THR A 23 -17.79 0.81 6.24
CA THR A 23 -18.36 1.61 7.33
C THR A 23 -17.30 2.48 8.00
N LEU A 24 -16.10 1.95 8.26
CA LEU A 24 -14.99 2.75 8.81
C LEU A 24 -14.59 3.92 7.89
N GLU A 25 -14.71 3.76 6.57
CA GLU A 25 -14.43 4.84 5.61
C GLU A 25 -15.54 5.90 5.63
N GLU A 26 -16.81 5.49 5.64
CA GLU A 26 -17.98 6.38 5.62
C GLU A 26 -18.17 7.18 6.90
N GLU A 27 -17.79 6.59 8.05
CA GLU A 27 -17.88 7.25 9.36
C GLU A 27 -16.81 8.33 9.55
N LEU A 28 -15.76 8.36 8.73
CA LEU A 28 -14.67 9.32 8.82
C LEU A 28 -14.98 10.60 8.02
N PRO A 29 -15.30 11.75 8.67
CA PRO A 29 -15.75 12.93 7.95
C PRO A 29 -14.65 13.52 7.06
N GLY A 30 -14.98 13.83 5.80
CA GLY A 30 -14.03 14.41 4.84
C GLY A 30 -12.79 13.52 4.60
N ASN A 31 -12.94 12.20 4.74
CA ASN A 31 -11.87 11.26 4.49
C ASN A 31 -11.42 11.30 3.02
N ARG A 32 -10.11 11.28 2.82
CA ARG A 32 -9.48 11.15 1.49
C ARG A 32 -8.95 9.75 1.23
N MET A 33 -8.75 8.95 2.28
CA MET A 33 -8.19 7.61 2.21
C MET A 33 -9.26 6.60 1.79
N ARG A 34 -8.87 5.61 0.98
CA ARG A 34 -9.79 4.56 0.52
C ARG A 34 -9.43 3.23 1.12
N TRP A 35 -10.36 2.53 1.78
CA TRP A 35 -10.06 1.29 2.50
C TRP A 35 -9.39 0.25 1.58
N TYR A 36 -9.82 0.17 0.32
CA TYR A 36 -9.25 -0.80 -0.63
C TYR A 36 -7.77 -0.52 -0.95
N LEU A 37 -7.30 0.73 -0.90
CA LEU A 37 -5.88 1.07 -1.06
C LEU A 37 -5.02 0.63 0.13
N SER A 38 -5.64 0.34 1.28
CA SER A 38 -4.97 -0.33 2.40
C SER A 38 -5.06 -1.85 2.30
N VAL A 39 -6.20 -2.38 1.90
CA VAL A 39 -6.45 -3.83 1.91
C VAL A 39 -5.60 -4.58 0.88
N PHE A 40 -5.60 -4.18 -0.40
CA PHE A 40 -4.86 -4.90 -1.45
C PHE A 40 -3.34 -5.03 -1.17
N PRO A 41 -2.59 -3.96 -0.84
CA PRO A 41 -1.18 -4.11 -0.52
C PRO A 41 -0.95 -4.90 0.77
N CYS A 42 -1.86 -4.84 1.74
CA CYS A 42 -1.76 -5.66 2.96
C CYS A 42 -1.98 -7.15 2.67
N LEU A 43 -2.97 -7.52 1.85
CA LEU A 43 -3.18 -8.90 1.39
C LEU A 43 -1.97 -9.42 0.60
N ALA A 44 -1.40 -8.58 -0.27
CA ALA A 44 -0.19 -8.93 -1.00
C ALA A 44 1.01 -9.14 -0.07
N ALA A 45 1.18 -8.28 0.95
CA ALA A 45 2.19 -8.44 1.99
C ALA A 45 2.05 -9.77 2.75
N LEU A 46 0.82 -10.19 3.03
CA LEU A 46 0.49 -11.46 3.67
C LEU A 46 0.52 -12.66 2.71
N ASN A 47 0.76 -12.44 1.41
CA ASN A 47 0.71 -13.43 0.33
C ASN A 47 -0.64 -14.17 0.24
N GLN A 48 -1.74 -13.44 0.45
CA GLN A 48 -3.11 -13.95 0.44
C GLN A 48 -3.78 -13.65 -0.91
N VAL A 49 -3.30 -14.32 -1.96
CA VAL A 49 -3.74 -14.05 -3.33
C VAL A 49 -5.18 -14.47 -3.61
N ASP A 50 -5.67 -15.50 -2.93
CA ASP A 50 -7.06 -15.95 -3.06
C ASP A 50 -8.04 -14.86 -2.57
N GLU A 51 -7.68 -14.16 -1.49
CA GLU A 51 -8.48 -13.06 -0.97
C GLU A 51 -8.47 -11.85 -1.92
N ILE A 52 -7.38 -11.61 -2.67
CA ILE A 52 -7.32 -10.58 -3.72
C ILE A 52 -8.30 -10.92 -4.86
N VAL A 53 -8.31 -12.19 -5.28
CA VAL A 53 -9.18 -12.73 -6.35
C VAL A 53 -10.66 -12.62 -5.94
N ASP A 54 -10.97 -12.92 -4.69
CA ASP A 54 -12.35 -12.86 -4.16
C ASP A 54 -12.81 -11.41 -3.92
N LEU A 55 -11.95 -10.55 -3.38
CA LEU A 55 -12.28 -9.16 -3.04
C LEU A 55 -12.56 -8.30 -4.28
N TYR A 56 -11.71 -8.35 -5.30
CA TYR A 56 -11.76 -7.43 -6.43
C TYR A 56 -13.13 -7.34 -7.14
N PRO A 57 -13.79 -8.45 -7.54
CA PRO A 57 -15.09 -8.36 -8.20
C PRO A 57 -16.18 -7.82 -7.26
N ILE A 58 -16.13 -8.17 -5.96
CA ILE A 58 -17.08 -7.67 -4.96
C ILE A 58 -16.89 -6.16 -4.74
N LEU A 59 -15.63 -5.71 -4.67
CA LEU A 59 -15.29 -4.29 -4.55
C LEU A 59 -15.94 -3.48 -5.67
N LEU A 60 -15.69 -3.86 -6.93
CA LEU A 60 -16.23 -3.15 -8.07
C LEU A 60 -17.76 -3.18 -8.09
N GLN A 61 -18.36 -4.35 -7.84
CA GLN A 61 -19.82 -4.47 -7.93
C GLN A 61 -20.57 -3.68 -6.85
N LYS A 62 -20.04 -3.60 -5.63
CA LYS A 62 -20.80 -3.12 -4.47
C LYS A 62 -20.37 -1.76 -3.92
N TYR A 63 -19.11 -1.37 -4.11
CA TYR A 63 -18.52 -0.23 -3.39
C TYR A 63 -17.91 0.82 -4.33
N VAL A 64 -17.96 0.60 -5.64
CA VAL A 64 -17.40 1.50 -6.64
C VAL A 64 -18.44 1.76 -7.72
N ASP A 65 -18.62 3.02 -8.09
CA ASP A 65 -19.49 3.35 -9.22
C ASP A 65 -18.90 2.80 -10.54
N GLU A 66 -19.76 2.31 -11.43
CA GLU A 66 -19.31 1.72 -12.71
C GLU A 66 -18.43 2.68 -13.53
N ALA A 67 -18.75 3.98 -13.48
CA ALA A 67 -17.96 5.03 -14.13
C ALA A 67 -16.51 5.13 -13.62
N GLN A 68 -16.25 4.68 -12.38
CA GLN A 68 -14.96 4.72 -11.72
C GLN A 68 -14.18 3.40 -11.83
N HIS A 69 -14.78 2.31 -12.31
CA HIS A 69 -14.16 0.99 -12.37
C HIS A 69 -12.75 1.02 -12.99
N ARG A 70 -12.57 1.74 -14.10
CA ARG A 70 -11.26 1.84 -14.77
C ARG A 70 -10.22 2.54 -13.89
N GLN A 71 -10.61 3.64 -13.25
CA GLN A 71 -9.72 4.39 -12.36
C GLN A 71 -9.32 3.54 -11.14
N VAL A 72 -10.30 2.94 -10.45
CA VAL A 72 -10.04 2.12 -9.26
C VAL A 72 -9.19 0.89 -9.59
N THR A 73 -9.45 0.24 -10.72
CA THR A 73 -8.63 -0.89 -11.19
C THR A 73 -7.17 -0.48 -11.39
N ARG A 74 -6.94 0.70 -11.97
CA ARG A 74 -5.59 1.26 -12.17
C ARG A 74 -4.92 1.59 -10.83
N GLN A 75 -5.66 2.19 -9.90
CA GLN A 75 -5.17 2.51 -8.56
C GLN A 75 -4.79 1.24 -7.77
N ILE A 76 -5.59 0.18 -7.83
CA ILE A 76 -5.28 -1.11 -7.19
C ILE A 76 -3.99 -1.71 -7.79
N ARG A 77 -3.86 -1.74 -9.13
CA ARG A 77 -2.64 -2.23 -9.78
C ARG A 77 -1.40 -1.41 -9.38
N GLU A 78 -1.52 -0.10 -9.31
CA GLU A 78 -0.44 0.77 -8.87
C GLU A 78 -0.11 0.55 -7.39
N SER A 79 -1.10 0.33 -6.51
CA SER A 79 -0.86 0.02 -5.09
C SER A 79 0.00 -1.24 -4.93
N LEU A 80 -0.31 -2.30 -5.68
CA LEU A 80 0.48 -3.54 -5.68
C LEU A 80 1.87 -3.33 -6.27
N THR A 81 1.97 -2.51 -7.32
CA THR A 81 3.24 -2.16 -7.97
C THR A 81 4.14 -1.38 -7.01
N LYS A 82 3.60 -0.37 -6.31
CA LYS A 82 4.35 0.41 -5.32
C LYS A 82 4.81 -0.46 -4.16
N ALA A 83 3.96 -1.36 -3.68
CA ALA A 83 4.30 -2.25 -2.57
C ALA A 83 5.56 -3.11 -2.83
N VAL A 84 5.97 -3.32 -4.09
CA VAL A 84 7.17 -4.10 -4.45
C VAL A 84 8.42 -3.64 -3.71
N GLY A 85 8.53 -2.33 -3.43
CA GLY A 85 9.69 -1.77 -2.76
C GLY A 85 9.85 -2.21 -1.30
N VAL A 86 8.78 -2.73 -0.67
CA VAL A 86 8.82 -3.20 0.73
C VAL A 86 8.46 -4.68 0.88
N ILE A 87 7.59 -5.23 0.02
CA ILE A 87 7.17 -6.66 0.11
C ILE A 87 7.94 -7.59 -0.84
N GLY A 88 8.73 -7.03 -1.76
CA GLY A 88 9.54 -7.75 -2.73
C GLY A 88 8.79 -8.25 -3.97
N ALA A 89 9.56 -8.55 -5.03
CA ALA A 89 9.03 -8.89 -6.34
C ALA A 89 8.15 -10.15 -6.38
N ALA A 90 8.45 -11.15 -5.56
CA ALA A 90 7.72 -12.43 -5.59
C ALA A 90 6.25 -12.27 -5.16
N LYS A 91 5.99 -11.61 -4.02
CA LYS A 91 4.64 -11.38 -3.50
C LYS A 91 3.85 -10.44 -4.42
N THR A 92 4.48 -9.36 -4.88
CA THR A 92 3.89 -8.44 -5.86
C THR A 92 3.52 -9.16 -7.16
N GLY A 93 4.41 -9.99 -7.70
CA GLY A 93 4.18 -10.73 -8.94
C GLY A 93 3.08 -11.78 -8.81
N ASN A 94 2.94 -12.43 -7.65
CA ASN A 94 1.81 -13.33 -7.37
C ASN A 94 0.49 -12.54 -7.32
N ALA A 95 0.44 -11.44 -6.57
CA ALA A 95 -0.76 -10.61 -6.42
C ALA A 95 -1.23 -10.02 -7.76
N LEU A 96 -0.32 -9.42 -8.55
CA LEU A 96 -0.66 -8.81 -9.84
C LEU A 96 -1.18 -9.83 -10.86
N ARG A 97 -0.58 -11.03 -10.93
CA ARG A 97 -1.04 -12.09 -11.84
C ARG A 97 -2.39 -12.67 -11.42
N ALA A 98 -2.60 -12.85 -10.11
CA ALA A 98 -3.88 -13.29 -9.58
C ALA A 98 -4.99 -12.27 -9.88
N LEU A 99 -4.72 -10.98 -9.61
CA LEU A 99 -5.62 -9.88 -9.95
C LEU A 99 -5.96 -9.88 -11.45
N ALA A 100 -4.95 -9.99 -12.33
CA ALA A 100 -5.16 -9.99 -13.78
C ALA A 100 -6.10 -11.10 -14.27
N GLY A 101 -6.17 -12.23 -13.56
CA GLY A 101 -7.09 -13.33 -13.85
C GLY A 101 -8.57 -13.00 -13.62
N VAL A 102 -8.88 -12.00 -12.79
CA VAL A 102 -10.26 -11.59 -12.46
C VAL A 102 -10.65 -10.21 -13.00
N VAL A 103 -9.71 -9.43 -13.55
CA VAL A 103 -10.02 -8.13 -14.18
C VAL A 103 -10.82 -8.37 -15.46
N PRO A 104 -12.04 -7.80 -15.61
CA PRO A 104 -12.82 -7.87 -16.83
C PRO A 104 -12.07 -7.31 -18.06
N PRO A 105 -12.26 -7.86 -19.27
CA PRO A 105 -11.55 -7.40 -20.47
C PRO A 105 -11.67 -5.91 -20.77
N TYR A 106 -12.82 -5.29 -20.51
CA TYR A 106 -13.03 -3.86 -20.76
C TYR A 106 -12.20 -2.95 -19.82
N LEU A 107 -11.68 -3.49 -18.70
CA LEU A 107 -10.83 -2.81 -17.73
C LEU A 107 -9.34 -3.14 -17.91
N HIS A 108 -8.98 -4.00 -18.88
CA HIS A 108 -7.57 -4.26 -19.18
C HIS A 108 -6.88 -2.97 -19.62
N ASP A 109 -5.70 -2.75 -19.06
CA ASP A 109 -4.88 -1.56 -19.33
C ASP A 109 -3.45 -2.03 -19.58
N GLN A 110 -3.01 -1.87 -20.83
CA GLN A 110 -1.69 -2.31 -21.32
C GLN A 110 -0.66 -1.18 -21.32
N LEU A 111 -1.00 0.00 -20.79
CA LEU A 111 -0.09 1.12 -20.74
C LEU A 111 1.04 0.87 -19.72
N ASN A 112 2.27 1.14 -20.16
CA ASN A 112 3.42 1.25 -19.28
C ASN A 112 3.63 2.72 -18.89
N TYR A 113 3.03 3.11 -17.77
CA TYR A 113 3.08 4.49 -17.25
C TYR A 113 4.50 5.01 -16.97
N ARG A 114 5.47 4.11 -16.81
CA ARG A 114 6.86 4.45 -16.50
C ARG A 114 7.80 4.32 -17.72
N GLU A 115 7.28 4.03 -18.91
CA GLU A 115 8.09 3.77 -20.12
C GLU A 115 9.01 4.93 -20.47
N ASN A 116 8.51 6.17 -20.33
CA ASN A 116 9.25 7.39 -20.67
C ASN A 116 9.82 8.11 -19.44
N ASP A 117 9.85 7.47 -18.27
CA ASP A 117 10.36 8.06 -17.03
C ASP A 117 11.91 8.02 -17.04
N SER A 118 12.53 9.15 -17.39
CA SER A 118 13.99 9.23 -17.47
C SER A 118 14.63 9.02 -16.09
N PRO A 119 15.85 8.43 -16.02
CA PRO A 119 16.55 8.27 -14.74
C PRO A 119 16.70 9.57 -13.95
N GLU A 120 16.99 10.68 -14.64
CA GLU A 120 17.24 11.99 -14.02
C GLU A 120 15.96 12.59 -13.43
N VAL A 121 14.85 12.47 -14.16
CA VAL A 121 13.53 12.93 -13.70
C VAL A 121 13.08 12.10 -12.50
N ALA A 122 13.19 10.76 -12.60
CA ALA A 122 12.86 9.84 -11.53
C ALA A 122 13.70 10.11 -10.27
N SER A 123 15.02 10.24 -10.41
CA SER A 123 15.95 10.55 -9.31
C SER A 123 15.56 11.83 -8.58
N LYS A 124 15.38 12.93 -9.32
CA LYS A 124 14.98 14.22 -8.75
C LYS A 124 13.65 14.11 -7.98
N ARG A 125 12.65 13.49 -8.60
CA ARG A 125 11.33 13.28 -7.99
C ARG A 125 11.40 12.41 -6.73
N GLY A 126 12.22 11.36 -6.75
CA GLY A 126 12.46 10.47 -5.62
C GLY A 126 13.08 11.17 -4.42
N ARG A 127 14.09 12.00 -4.66
CA ARG A 127 14.76 12.81 -3.62
C ARG A 127 13.80 13.80 -2.98
N GLU A 128 12.99 14.50 -3.77
CA GLU A 128 11.99 15.42 -3.25
C GLU A 128 10.89 14.69 -2.45
N PHE A 129 10.49 13.49 -2.89
CA PHE A 129 9.56 12.66 -2.14
C PHE A 129 10.17 12.22 -0.81
N PHE A 130 11.41 11.73 -0.80
CA PHE A 130 12.13 11.34 0.42
C PHE A 130 12.23 12.50 1.42
N LYS A 131 12.61 13.70 0.95
CA LYS A 131 12.66 14.91 1.77
C LYS A 131 11.32 15.22 2.45
N LYS A 132 10.21 15.06 1.73
CA LYS A 132 8.85 15.27 2.27
C LYS A 132 8.47 14.29 3.37
N ILE A 133 8.94 13.04 3.31
CA ILE A 133 8.64 12.03 4.33
C ILE A 133 9.53 12.24 5.57
N TYR A 134 10.84 12.35 5.36
CA TYR A 134 11.80 12.31 6.47
C TYR A 134 12.22 13.68 7.01
N LEU A 135 11.97 14.78 6.28
CA LEU A 135 12.54 16.11 6.54
C LEU A 135 14.07 16.11 6.60
N LEU A 136 14.67 15.23 5.81
CA LEU A 136 16.10 15.10 5.65
C LEU A 136 16.45 15.33 4.19
N ASP A 137 17.43 16.18 3.94
CA ASP A 137 18.07 16.28 2.64
C ASP A 137 19.06 15.12 2.48
N PRO A 138 18.80 14.13 1.61
CA PRO A 138 19.69 12.98 1.46
C PRO A 138 21.07 13.38 0.91
N ASP A 139 21.25 14.59 0.38
CA ASP A 139 22.54 15.06 -0.13
C ASP A 139 23.40 15.76 0.93
N VAL A 140 22.81 16.16 2.05
CA VAL A 140 23.48 17.03 3.03
C VAL A 140 23.39 16.49 4.45
N ASP A 141 22.26 15.90 4.82
CA ASP A 141 22.02 15.43 6.18
C ASP A 141 22.63 14.03 6.43
N PRO A 142 23.06 13.74 7.68
CA PRO A 142 23.44 12.39 8.08
C PRO A 142 22.32 11.39 7.77
N ASN A 143 22.67 10.34 7.03
CA ASN A 143 21.74 9.32 6.59
C ASN A 143 22.19 7.96 7.14
N PRO A 144 21.53 7.43 8.19
CA PRO A 144 21.86 6.14 8.78
C PRO A 144 21.85 4.98 7.78
N THR A 145 20.99 5.04 6.76
CA THR A 145 20.95 4.02 5.69
C THR A 145 22.23 4.04 4.87
N ARG A 146 22.73 5.23 4.51
CA ARG A 146 24.00 5.39 3.79
C ARG A 146 25.20 4.94 4.60
N GLU A 147 25.22 5.27 5.89
CA GLU A 147 26.27 4.83 6.80
C GLU A 147 26.29 3.31 6.97
N ALA A 148 25.11 2.68 7.03
CA ALA A 148 24.97 1.22 7.12
C ALA A 148 25.34 0.51 5.80
N GLY A 149 25.03 1.13 4.65
CA GLY A 149 25.28 0.53 3.35
C GLY A 149 25.04 1.52 2.20
N PRO A 150 26.09 2.13 1.63
CA PRO A 150 25.92 3.15 0.58
C PRO A 150 25.32 2.59 -0.72
N ASP A 151 25.58 1.32 -1.04
CA ASP A 151 24.97 0.65 -2.20
C ASP A 151 23.46 0.43 -1.98
N TYR A 152 23.07 0.08 -0.75
CA TYR A 152 21.65 -0.05 -0.39
C TYR A 152 20.94 1.31 -0.38
N ASP A 153 21.59 2.37 0.12
CA ASP A 153 21.09 3.75 0.05
C ASP A 153 20.82 4.17 -1.41
N PHE A 154 21.75 3.87 -2.32
CA PHE A 154 21.56 4.12 -3.75
C PHE A 154 20.33 3.38 -4.29
N ILE A 155 20.18 2.08 -4.00
CA ILE A 155 19.01 1.30 -4.43
C ILE A 155 17.71 1.90 -3.90
N VAL A 156 17.67 2.24 -2.61
CA VAL A 156 16.47 2.82 -1.98
C VAL A 156 16.14 4.18 -2.58
N LEU A 157 17.10 5.09 -2.68
CA LEU A 157 16.85 6.46 -3.10
C LEU A 157 16.59 6.58 -4.61
N GLU A 158 17.45 5.96 -5.42
CA GLU A 158 17.43 6.13 -6.88
C GLU A 158 16.43 5.20 -7.57
N LEU A 159 16.27 3.98 -7.05
CA LEU A 159 15.38 2.99 -7.67
C LEU A 159 14.00 2.98 -7.01
N LEU A 160 13.93 2.77 -5.69
CA LEU A 160 12.64 2.64 -5.00
C LEU A 160 11.94 3.99 -4.87
N TYR A 161 12.55 4.98 -4.24
CA TYR A 161 11.98 6.32 -4.17
C TYR A 161 11.88 6.95 -5.55
N GLY A 162 12.94 6.85 -6.37
CA GLY A 162 12.97 7.43 -7.71
C GLY A 162 11.86 6.93 -8.64
N ARG A 163 11.77 5.62 -8.87
CA ARG A 163 10.88 5.05 -9.90
C ARG A 163 9.60 4.44 -9.36
N VAL A 164 9.56 4.05 -8.09
CA VAL A 164 8.43 3.32 -7.52
C VAL A 164 7.55 4.23 -6.68
N PHE A 165 8.06 4.71 -5.53
CA PHE A 165 7.26 5.42 -4.54
C PHE A 165 6.85 6.81 -5.01
N SER A 166 7.77 7.57 -5.61
CA SER A 166 7.51 8.95 -6.03
C SER A 166 6.70 9.10 -7.32
N PHE A 167 6.37 8.02 -8.01
CA PHE A 167 5.59 8.08 -9.24
C PHE A 167 4.12 8.45 -8.96
N THR A 168 3.71 9.69 -9.24
CA THR A 168 2.40 10.22 -8.81
C THR A 168 1.36 10.38 -9.93
N GLU A 169 1.56 9.79 -11.11
CA GLU A 169 0.57 9.93 -12.20
C GLU A 169 -0.69 9.07 -11.99
N VAL A 170 -0.65 8.11 -11.05
CA VAL A 170 -1.78 7.21 -10.75
C VAL A 170 -2.26 7.33 -9.32
N LEU A 171 -1.34 7.29 -8.34
CA LEU A 171 -1.63 7.52 -6.93
C LEU A 171 -0.89 8.77 -6.49
N ASP A 172 -1.55 9.67 -5.76
CA ASP A 172 -0.89 10.85 -5.21
C ASP A 172 0.06 10.49 -4.05
N ILE A 173 0.64 11.51 -3.39
CA ILE A 173 1.58 11.31 -2.28
C ILE A 173 0.91 10.62 -1.08
N LEU A 174 -0.31 11.03 -0.73
CA LEU A 174 -1.01 10.50 0.44
C LEU A 174 -1.49 9.06 0.18
N GLU A 175 -2.02 8.81 -1.01
CA GLU A 175 -2.39 7.46 -1.45
C GLU A 175 -1.16 6.54 -1.51
N SER A 176 -0.02 7.03 -2.01
CA SER A 176 1.23 6.25 -2.05
C SER A 176 1.70 5.87 -0.64
N GLU A 177 1.66 6.80 0.31
CA GLU A 177 2.05 6.54 1.69
C GLU A 177 1.04 5.65 2.42
N GLN A 178 -0.26 5.75 2.11
CA GLN A 178 -1.28 4.81 2.59
C GLN A 178 -0.92 3.37 2.21
N VAL A 179 -0.49 3.16 0.96
CA VAL A 179 -0.02 1.85 0.47
C VAL A 179 1.21 1.38 1.25
N MET A 180 2.18 2.28 1.51
CA MET A 180 3.40 1.94 2.26
C MET A 180 3.08 1.50 3.69
N VAL A 181 2.31 2.30 4.44
CA VAL A 181 1.90 1.97 5.82
C VAL A 181 1.21 0.60 5.85
N SER A 182 0.29 0.36 4.92
CA SER A 182 -0.50 -0.88 4.89
C SER A 182 0.33 -2.11 4.56
N ALA A 183 1.25 -2.01 3.60
CA ALA A 183 2.17 -3.07 3.25
C ALA A 183 3.15 -3.38 4.38
N LEU A 184 3.70 -2.34 5.02
CA LEU A 184 4.66 -2.45 6.13
C LEU A 184 4.01 -3.07 7.39
N ILE A 185 2.75 -2.76 7.67
CA ILE A 185 1.97 -3.45 8.71
C ILE A 185 1.83 -4.94 8.36
N GLY A 186 1.52 -5.27 7.11
CA GLY A 186 1.36 -6.67 6.67
C GLY A 186 2.62 -7.52 6.81
N ILE A 187 3.82 -6.92 6.64
CA ILE A 187 5.11 -7.61 6.83
C ILE A 187 5.72 -7.41 8.22
N ASP A 188 4.99 -6.81 9.18
CA ASP A 188 5.44 -6.57 10.56
C ASP A 188 6.71 -5.71 10.70
N CYS A 189 6.85 -4.66 9.88
CA CYS A 189 8.02 -3.76 9.90
C CYS A 189 7.75 -2.49 10.71
N VAL A 190 7.56 -2.64 12.04
CA VAL A 190 7.06 -1.61 12.97
C VAL A 190 7.78 -0.25 12.86
N GLU A 191 9.12 -0.24 12.80
CA GLU A 191 9.89 1.00 12.73
C GLU A 191 9.59 1.78 11.45
N GLN A 192 9.47 1.09 10.32
CA GLN A 192 9.14 1.71 9.03
C GLN A 192 7.70 2.21 9.02
N VAL A 193 6.74 1.46 9.61
CA VAL A 193 5.35 1.94 9.77
C VAL A 193 5.34 3.29 10.48
N ARG A 194 6.12 3.43 11.56
CA ARG A 194 6.23 4.68 12.32
C ARG A 194 6.71 5.85 11.45
N PHE A 195 7.77 5.66 10.66
CA PHE A 195 8.29 6.72 9.80
C PHE A 195 7.30 7.16 8.71
N HIS A 196 6.62 6.22 8.07
CA HIS A 196 5.62 6.55 7.04
C HIS A 196 4.35 7.18 7.62
N MET A 197 3.93 6.82 8.84
CA MET A 197 2.86 7.53 9.55
C MET A 197 3.25 8.99 9.85
N ILE A 198 4.49 9.24 10.28
CA ILE A 198 5.01 10.60 10.45
C ILE A 198 5.03 11.35 9.12
N GLY A 199 5.46 10.67 8.04
CA GLY A 199 5.46 11.20 6.69
C GLY A 199 4.07 11.66 6.22
N LEU A 200 3.04 10.84 6.43
CA LEU A 200 1.66 11.20 6.16
C LEU A 200 1.24 12.48 6.88
N LEU A 201 1.47 12.55 8.19
CA LEU A 201 1.09 13.72 9.00
C LEU A 201 1.81 14.99 8.50
N ARG A 202 3.11 14.90 8.19
CA ARG A 202 3.91 16.01 7.65
C ARG A 202 3.42 16.49 6.28
N ASN A 203 2.84 15.58 5.48
CA ASN A 203 2.27 15.90 4.17
C ASN A 203 0.78 16.27 4.23
N GLY A 204 0.29 16.62 5.42
CA GLY A 204 -1.05 17.17 5.60
C GLY A 204 -2.15 16.12 5.71
N ALA A 205 -1.82 14.84 5.94
CA ALA A 205 -2.81 13.88 6.42
C ALA A 205 -3.24 14.28 7.83
N ARG A 206 -4.53 14.15 8.11
CA ARG A 206 -5.04 14.31 9.47
C ARG A 206 -4.74 13.05 10.27
N ARG A 207 -4.68 13.19 11.59
CA ARG A 207 -4.37 12.09 12.51
C ARG A 207 -5.40 10.96 12.44
N ASP A 208 -6.67 11.30 12.26
CA ASP A 208 -7.79 10.36 12.09
C ASP A 208 -7.70 9.59 10.75
N GLU A 209 -7.23 10.21 9.67
CA GLU A 209 -6.93 9.53 8.40
C GLU A 209 -5.79 8.52 8.55
N VAL A 210 -4.71 8.88 9.26
CA VAL A 210 -3.59 7.96 9.52
C VAL A 210 -4.03 6.80 10.41
N ASP A 211 -4.86 7.07 11.41
CA ASP A 211 -5.39 6.03 12.28
C ASP A 211 -6.37 5.10 11.54
N PHE A 212 -7.16 5.64 10.61
CA PHE A 212 -8.01 4.85 9.71
C PHE A 212 -7.17 3.85 8.91
N ILE A 213 -6.09 4.27 8.26
CA ILE A 213 -5.19 3.36 7.52
C ILE A 213 -4.69 2.24 8.44
N ARG A 214 -4.23 2.60 9.64
CA ARG A 214 -3.76 1.65 10.65
C ARG A 214 -4.86 0.65 11.06
N GLN A 215 -6.07 1.14 11.32
CA GLN A 215 -7.21 0.30 11.73
C GLN A 215 -7.62 -0.69 10.62
N ILE A 216 -7.71 -0.21 9.36
CA ILE A 216 -8.01 -1.07 8.21
C ILE A 216 -6.97 -2.18 8.08
N SER A 217 -5.67 -1.83 8.08
CA SER A 217 -4.61 -2.84 7.96
C SER A 217 -4.56 -3.80 9.14
N ALA A 218 -4.81 -3.31 10.37
CA ALA A 218 -4.92 -4.16 11.55
C ALA A 218 -6.04 -5.18 11.41
N LEU A 219 -7.23 -4.73 10.97
CA LEU A 219 -8.38 -5.62 10.79
C LEU A 219 -8.11 -6.70 9.73
N VAL A 220 -7.42 -6.36 8.63
CA VAL A 220 -6.99 -7.33 7.60
C VAL A 220 -6.05 -8.36 8.20
N VAL A 221 -5.04 -7.91 8.95
CA VAL A 221 -4.06 -8.78 9.61
C VAL A 221 -4.73 -9.70 10.64
N ASP A 222 -5.66 -9.19 11.44
CA ASP A 222 -6.32 -9.98 12.48
C ASP A 222 -7.31 -11.00 11.89
N THR A 223 -7.95 -10.64 10.77
CA THR A 223 -8.97 -11.49 10.12
C THR A 223 -8.32 -12.58 9.27
N ILE A 224 -7.27 -12.26 8.52
CA ILE A 224 -6.68 -13.12 7.48
C ILE A 224 -5.29 -13.62 7.89
N GLY A 225 -4.58 -12.84 8.70
CA GLY A 225 -3.21 -13.12 9.12
C GLY A 225 -3.12 -14.28 10.10
N VAL A 226 -2.25 -15.22 9.76
CA VAL A 226 -1.97 -16.42 10.54
C VAL A 226 -1.36 -16.06 11.90
N LYS A 227 -2.19 -16.09 12.96
CA LYS A 227 -1.88 -16.18 14.40
C LYS A 227 -0.44 -15.82 14.84
N GLU A 228 -0.08 -14.55 14.86
CA GLU A 228 0.86 -13.98 15.84
C GLU A 228 0.43 -12.54 16.17
N SER A 229 0.55 -12.14 17.44
CA SER A 229 0.17 -10.80 17.90
C SER A 229 1.20 -9.78 17.38
N ARG A 230 0.94 -9.18 16.22
CA ARG A 230 1.74 -8.07 15.71
C ARG A 230 1.50 -6.83 16.56
N LYS A 231 2.57 -6.16 16.99
CA LYS A 231 2.46 -4.87 17.69
C LYS A 231 2.37 -3.76 16.66
N ILE A 232 1.15 -3.48 16.21
CA ILE A 232 0.90 -2.37 15.29
C ILE A 232 1.08 -1.05 16.07
N PRO A 233 2.03 -0.18 15.69
CA PRO A 233 2.30 1.05 16.43
C PRO A 233 1.11 2.01 16.33
N THR A 234 0.85 2.74 17.40
CA THR A 234 -0.13 3.85 17.38
C THR A 234 0.37 4.98 16.50
N VAL A 235 -0.55 5.79 15.97
CA VAL A 235 -0.20 7.02 15.23
C VAL A 235 0.69 7.92 16.11
N PRO A 236 1.87 8.35 15.64
CA PRO A 236 2.78 9.21 16.39
C PRO A 236 2.21 10.62 16.57
N GLU A 237 2.63 11.29 17.64
CA GLU A 237 2.47 12.74 17.77
C GLU A 237 3.58 13.44 16.97
N LEU A 238 3.26 14.59 16.36
CA LEU A 238 4.23 15.45 15.64
C LEU A 238 4.86 16.48 16.57
#